data_AF-A0AAD9B1L5-F1
#
_entry.id   AF-A0AAD9B1L5-F1
#
_cell.length_a   1.000
_cell.length_b   1.000
_cell.length_c   1.000
_cell.angle_alpha   90.00
_cell.angle_beta   90.00
_cell.angle_gamma   90.00
#
_symmetry.space_group_name_H-M   'P 1'
#
loop_
_entity.id
_entity.type
_entity.pdbx_description
1 polymer ?
#
loop_
_entity_poly.entity_id
_entity_poly.type
_entity_poly.pdbx_seq_one_letter_code
_entity_poly.pdbx_strand_id
1 'polypeptide(L)'
;MVTLKKKLLTALEHLGKEDFEEFKWHLQQKVLGCEGIPKSRLEDACRTQTVDHMFLNYCINTIKVTRNVLKEMNQNLLEEKLSEITSEPTGQVNHNDNMNWMCPPDIPHRETPPVHGVRV
;
A
#
# COMPACT_ATOMS: atom_id res chain seq x y z
N MET A 1 -9.10 11.86 14.99
CA MET A 1 -7.90 11.05 14.72
C MET A 1 -7.60 11.08 13.24
N VAL A 2 -6.38 11.42 12.83
CA VAL A 2 -5.96 11.25 11.44
C VAL A 2 -5.49 9.81 11.28
N THR A 3 -6.24 8.99 10.54
CA THR A 3 -5.92 7.58 10.28
C THR A 3 -4.60 7.47 9.52
N LEU A 4 -3.73 6.51 9.86
CA LEU A 4 -2.47 6.26 9.14
C LEU A 4 -2.66 6.13 7.61
N LYS A 5 -3.78 5.53 7.19
CA LYS A 5 -4.21 5.47 5.79
C LYS A 5 -4.32 6.85 5.13
N LYS A 6 -4.90 7.84 5.82
CA LYS A 6 -5.03 9.21 5.29
C LYS A 6 -3.68 9.90 5.16
N LYS A 7 -2.81 9.74 6.16
CA LYS A 7 -1.43 10.26 6.16
C LYS A 7 -0.63 9.70 4.97
N LEU A 8 -0.73 8.39 4.75
CA LEU A 8 -0.11 7.73 3.59
C LEU A 8 -0.71 8.21 2.27
N LEU A 9 -2.04 8.32 2.19
CA LEU A 9 -2.72 8.79 0.99
C LEU A 9 -2.23 10.20 0.60
N THR A 10 -2.16 11.13 1.55
CA THR A 10 -1.66 12.49 1.31
C THR A 10 -0.23 12.46 0.77
N ALA A 11 0.66 11.62 1.30
CA ALA A 11 2.01 11.46 0.76
C ALA A 11 1.99 10.98 -0.71
N LEU A 12 1.12 10.03 -1.05
CA LEU A 12 0.96 9.55 -2.44
C LEU A 12 0.26 10.57 -3.36
N GLU A 13 -0.57 11.48 -2.82
CA GLU A 13 -1.17 12.58 -3.57
C GLU A 13 -0.13 13.62 -3.99
N HIS A 14 0.94 13.79 -3.21
CA HIS A 14 2.07 14.64 -3.58
C HIS A 14 2.96 14.03 -4.67
N LEU A 15 2.89 12.71 -4.90
CA LEU A 15 3.59 12.07 -6.01
C LEU A 15 2.92 12.43 -7.34
N GLY A 16 3.74 12.79 -8.33
CA GLY A 16 3.29 12.97 -9.71
C GLY A 16 2.72 11.67 -10.29
N LYS A 17 2.14 11.74 -11.50
CA LYS A 17 1.64 10.53 -12.16
C LYS A 17 2.79 9.56 -12.47
N GLU A 18 3.92 10.06 -12.96
CA GLU A 18 5.09 9.26 -13.29
C GLU A 18 5.72 8.63 -12.04
N ASP A 19 5.96 9.44 -11.00
CA ASP A 19 6.43 8.92 -9.71
C ASP A 19 5.48 7.87 -9.14
N PHE A 20 4.16 8.07 -9.25
CA PHE A 20 3.19 7.10 -8.74
C PHE A 20 3.21 5.77 -9.51
N GLU A 21 3.45 5.79 -10.82
CA GLU A 21 3.65 4.55 -11.61
C GLU A 21 4.93 3.83 -11.19
N GLU A 22 6.02 4.56 -10.98
CA GLU A 22 7.28 4.01 -10.47
C GLU A 22 7.12 3.45 -9.05
N PHE A 23 6.36 4.13 -8.18
CA PHE A 23 6.01 3.65 -6.86
C PHE A 23 5.28 2.30 -6.93
N LYS A 24 4.28 2.17 -7.81
CA LYS A 24 3.58 0.91 -8.05
C LYS A 24 4.51 -0.17 -8.61
N TRP A 25 5.49 0.20 -9.43
CA TRP A 25 6.52 -0.73 -9.91
C TRP A 25 7.39 -1.28 -8.78
N HIS A 26 7.85 -0.43 -7.86
CA HIS A 26 8.60 -0.87 -6.69
C HIS A 26 7.79 -1.75 -5.74
N LEU A 27 6.49 -1.48 -5.57
CA LEU A 27 5.60 -2.32 -4.76
C LEU A 27 5.41 -3.74 -5.31
N GLN A 28 5.67 -3.96 -6.60
CA GLN A 28 5.66 -5.31 -7.19
C GLN A 28 6.88 -6.14 -6.78
N GLN A 29 7.93 -5.47 -6.32
CA GLN A 29 9.16 -6.12 -5.90
C GLN A 29 9.08 -6.54 -4.42
N LYS A 30 9.99 -7.43 -4.02
CA LYS A 30 10.13 -7.81 -2.62
C LYS A 30 10.77 -6.66 -1.85
N VAL A 31 10.02 -6.04 -0.93
CA VAL A 31 10.49 -4.90 -0.13
C VAL A 31 10.60 -5.32 1.33
N LEU A 32 11.77 -5.10 1.94
CA LEU A 32 12.04 -5.42 3.36
C LEU A 32 11.66 -6.86 3.74
N GLY A 33 11.90 -7.82 2.84
CA GLY A 33 11.58 -9.22 3.06
C GLY A 33 10.09 -9.58 2.88
N CYS A 34 9.21 -8.59 2.68
CA CYS A 34 7.79 -8.80 2.40
C CYS A 34 7.54 -9.00 0.90
N GLU A 35 6.61 -9.89 0.55
CA GLU A 35 6.27 -10.14 -0.85
C GLU A 35 5.68 -8.92 -1.53
N GLY A 36 6.01 -8.75 -2.80
CA GLY A 36 5.47 -7.68 -3.64
C GLY A 36 3.98 -7.87 -3.89
N ILE A 37 3.27 -6.77 -4.10
CA ILE A 37 1.87 -6.78 -4.53
C ILE A 37 1.84 -7.12 -6.03
N PRO A 38 1.03 -8.10 -6.47
CA PRO A 38 1.01 -8.49 -7.88
C PRO A 38 0.57 -7.34 -8.78
N LYS A 39 1.23 -7.21 -9.94
CA LYS A 39 0.99 -6.15 -10.93
C LYS A 39 -0.48 -5.96 -11.29
N SER A 40 -1.23 -7.05 -11.44
CA SER A 40 -2.66 -7.02 -11.78
C SER A 40 -3.51 -6.25 -10.77
N ARG A 41 -3.08 -6.16 -9.51
CA ARG A 41 -3.77 -5.38 -8.48
C ARG A 41 -3.33 -3.91 -8.46
N LEU A 42 -2.24 -3.56 -9.12
CA LEU A 42 -1.66 -2.21 -9.11
C LEU A 42 -1.85 -1.49 -10.44
N GLU A 43 -1.93 -2.19 -11.56
CA GLU A 43 -1.99 -1.60 -12.91
C GLU A 43 -3.10 -0.54 -13.01
N ASP A 44 -4.34 -0.89 -12.63
CA ASP A 44 -5.50 0.01 -12.63
C ASP A 44 -5.79 0.66 -11.26
N ALA A 45 -4.90 0.49 -10.27
CA ALA A 45 -5.17 0.99 -8.92
C ALA A 45 -5.01 2.50 -8.81
N CYS A 46 -6.06 3.16 -8.33
CA CYS A 46 -6.00 4.54 -7.88
C CYS A 46 -5.19 4.67 -6.56
N ARG A 47 -4.70 5.87 -6.24
CA ARG A 47 -3.91 6.14 -5.00
C ARG A 47 -4.55 5.55 -3.74
N THR A 48 -5.86 5.72 -3.57
CA THR A 48 -6.60 5.15 -2.42
C THR A 48 -6.61 3.63 -2.43
N GLN A 49 -6.82 3.00 -3.60
CA GLN A 49 -6.81 1.54 -3.74
C GLN A 49 -5.41 0.97 -3.48
N THR A 50 -4.36 1.66 -3.92
CA THR A 50 -2.98 1.29 -3.62
C THR A 50 -2.71 1.32 -2.13
N VAL A 51 -3.15 2.37 -1.41
CA VAL A 51 -3.07 2.42 0.07
C VAL A 51 -3.77 1.22 0.68
N ASP A 52 -5.00 0.91 0.25
CA ASP A 52 -5.72 -0.23 0.80
C ASP A 52 -5.01 -1.56 0.50
N HIS A 53 -4.47 -1.75 -0.70
CA HIS A 53 -3.69 -2.93 -1.05
C HIS A 53 -2.41 -3.05 -0.23
N MET A 54 -1.71 -1.95 0.06
CA MET A 54 -0.55 -1.96 0.93
C MET A 54 -0.91 -2.36 2.36
N PHE A 55 -2.00 -1.82 2.91
CA PHE A 55 -2.47 -2.21 4.24
C PHE A 55 -2.94 -3.67 4.29
N LEU A 56 -3.55 -4.19 3.22
CA LEU A 56 -3.93 -5.60 3.14
C LEU A 56 -2.72 -6.53 3.03
N ASN A 57 -1.69 -6.12 2.30
CA ASN A 57 -0.52 -6.97 2.02
C ASN A 57 0.52 -6.90 3.15
N TYR A 58 0.79 -5.71 3.66
CA TYR A 58 1.88 -5.45 4.62
C TYR A 58 1.39 -5.18 6.04
N CYS A 59 0.09 -4.90 6.23
CA CYS A 59 -0.51 -4.61 7.54
C CYS A 59 0.30 -3.54 8.31
N ILE A 60 0.89 -3.92 9.45
CA ILE A 60 1.72 -3.05 10.29
C ILE A 60 3.02 -2.58 9.60
N ASN A 61 3.51 -3.34 8.62
CA ASN A 61 4.74 -3.02 7.90
C ASN A 61 4.53 -2.03 6.75
N THR A 62 3.29 -1.65 6.46
CA THR A 62 2.94 -0.72 5.37
C THR A 62 3.75 0.57 5.40
N ILE A 63 3.89 1.17 6.58
CA ILE A 63 4.64 2.42 6.74
C ILE A 63 6.14 2.21 6.44
N LYS A 64 6.72 1.12 6.95
CA LYS A 64 8.13 0.78 6.72
C LYS A 64 8.41 0.52 5.24
N VAL A 65 7.54 -0.26 4.59
CA VAL A 65 7.62 -0.56 3.15
C VAL A 65 7.50 0.72 2.34
N THR A 66 6.50 1.56 2.61
CA THR A 66 6.32 2.85 1.92
C THR A 66 7.57 3.71 2.03
N ARG A 67 8.10 3.86 3.26
CA ARG A 67 9.28 4.68 3.53
C ARG A 67 10.48 4.21 2.72
N ASN A 68 10.70 2.91 2.66
CA ASN A 68 11.78 2.34 1.87
C ASN A 68 11.59 2.62 0.38
N VAL A 69 10.39 2.42 -0.16
CA VAL A 69 10.10 2.69 -1.58
C VAL A 69 10.29 4.17 -1.92
N LEU A 70 9.78 5.09 -1.10
CA LEU A 70 9.98 6.52 -1.30
C LEU A 70 11.46 6.91 -1.29
N LYS A 71 12.26 6.28 -0.42
CA LYS A 71 13.71 6.50 -0.37
C LYS A 71 14.42 5.99 -1.63
N GLU A 72 14.03 4.82 -2.13
CA GLU A 72 14.59 4.26 -3.38
C GLU A 72 14.28 5.15 -4.59
N MET A 73 13.09 5.75 -4.62
CA MET A 73 12.69 6.73 -5.65
C MET A 73 13.25 8.14 -5.41
N ASN A 74 14.14 8.31 -4.43
CA ASN A 74 14.73 9.60 -4.06
C ASN A 74 13.71 10.67 -3.59
N GLN A 75 12.50 10.26 -3.19
CA GLN A 75 11.42 11.09 -2.62
C GLN A 75 11.64 11.33 -1.12
N ASN A 76 12.86 11.74 -0.74
CA ASN A 76 13.31 11.88 0.65
C ASN A 76 12.49 12.93 1.44
N LEU A 77 11.93 13.95 0.78
CA LEU A 77 11.06 14.93 1.42
C LEU A 77 9.72 14.33 1.88
N LEU A 78 9.17 13.40 1.10
CA LEU A 78 7.92 12.72 1.46
C LEU A 78 8.15 11.65 2.53
N GLU A 79 9.32 11.01 2.49
CA GLU A 79 9.82 10.09 3.51
C GLU A 79 9.89 10.77 4.88
N GLU A 80 10.50 11.95 4.96
CA GLU A 80 10.65 12.73 6.19
C GLU A 80 9.29 13.17 6.75
N LYS A 81 8.41 13.69 5.88
CA LYS A 81 7.03 14.03 6.27
C LYS A 81 6.29 12.82 6.84
N LEU A 82 6.44 11.65 6.22
CA LEU A 82 5.81 10.42 6.73
C LEU A 82 6.41 9.99 8.08
N SER A 83 7.71 10.25 8.31
CA SER A 83 8.42 9.98 9.55
C SER A 83 7.93 10.81 10.73
N GLU A 84 7.89 12.14 10.59
CA GLU A 84 7.42 13.07 11.64
C GLU A 84 6.01 12.72 12.13
N ILE A 85 5.18 12.32 11.19
CA ILE A 85 3.78 11.97 11.36
C ILE A 85 3.58 10.66 12.16
N THR A 86 4.59 9.78 12.17
CA THR A 86 4.58 8.49 12.89
C THR A 86 5.26 8.55 14.26
N SER A 87 6.01 9.64 14.50
CA SER A 87 6.68 9.92 15.78
C SER A 87 5.85 10.72 16.78
N GLU A 88 4.63 11.16 16.42
CA GLU A 88 3.72 11.79 17.39
C GLU A 88 3.34 10.79 18.51
N PRO A 89 3.65 11.09 19.79
CA PRO A 89 3.29 10.24 20.90
C PRO A 89 1.86 10.57 21.32
N THR A 90 0.86 9.98 20.67
CA THR A 90 -0.48 9.94 21.27
C THR A 90 -0.59 8.70 22.13
N GLY A 91 -0.01 8.78 23.33
CA GLY A 91 -0.47 7.94 24.42
C GLY A 91 -1.94 8.28 24.66
N GLN A 92 -2.85 7.42 24.18
CA GLN A 92 -4.15 7.09 24.77
C GLN A 92 -4.67 5.86 24.04
N VAL A 93 -4.48 4.71 24.69
CA VAL A 93 -5.25 3.49 24.46
C VAL A 93 -6.72 3.80 24.64
N ASN A 94 -7.53 3.59 23.61
CA ASN A 94 -8.98 3.49 23.75
C ASN A 94 -9.46 2.25 23.01
N HIS A 95 -10.09 1.39 23.81
CA HIS A 95 -10.64 0.08 23.50
C HIS A 95 -11.83 0.20 22.52
N ASN A 96 -12.03 -0.85 21.73
CA ASN A 96 -13.17 -1.10 20.82
C ASN A 96 -13.21 -0.36 19.47
N ASP A 97 -12.41 -0.86 18.54
CA ASP A 97 -12.92 -1.30 17.23
C ASP A 97 -12.12 -2.55 16.85
N ASN A 98 -12.69 -3.72 17.14
CA ASN A 98 -12.44 -5.02 16.51
C ASN A 98 -11.26 -5.05 15.52
N MET A 99 -10.03 -5.13 16.03
CA MET A 99 -8.85 -5.52 15.26
C MET A 99 -8.83 -7.05 15.10
N ASN A 100 -9.92 -7.62 14.57
CA ASN A 100 -9.82 -8.88 13.85
C ASN A 100 -9.30 -8.58 12.44
N TRP A 101 -8.07 -8.07 12.35
CA TRP A 101 -7.28 -8.11 11.13
C TRP A 101 -6.26 -9.24 11.26
N MET A 102 -6.79 -10.46 11.40
CA MET A 102 -6.12 -11.62 10.85
C MET A 102 -5.85 -11.31 9.37
N CYS A 103 -4.60 -11.46 8.93
CA CYS A 103 -4.33 -11.60 7.50
C CYS A 103 -5.36 -12.58 6.92
N PRO A 104 -6.13 -12.24 5.88
CA PRO A 104 -7.04 -13.21 5.28
C PRO A 104 -6.20 -14.41 4.83
N PRO A 105 -6.54 -15.65 5.25
CA PRO A 105 -5.93 -16.83 4.66
C PRO A 105 -6.30 -16.81 3.17
N ASP A 106 -5.28 -16.94 2.30
CA ASP A 106 -5.39 -17.17 0.86
C ASP A 106 -6.71 -16.73 0.21
N ILE A 107 -6.77 -15.51 -0.31
CA ILE A 107 -7.77 -15.20 -1.33
C ILE A 107 -7.40 -16.07 -2.54
N PRO A 108 -8.21 -17.06 -2.93
CA PRO A 108 -7.87 -17.90 -4.06
C PRO A 108 -7.79 -17.01 -5.29
N HIS A 109 -6.70 -17.17 -6.04
CA HIS A 109 -6.47 -16.54 -7.32
C HIS A 109 -7.72 -16.70 -8.19
N ARG A 110 -8.41 -15.59 -8.44
CA ARG A 110 -9.53 -15.56 -9.38
C ARG A 110 -8.92 -15.68 -10.78
N GLU A 111 -8.75 -16.92 -11.21
CA GLU A 111 -8.48 -17.30 -12.59
C GLU A 111 -9.44 -16.50 -13.47
N THR A 112 -8.91 -15.59 -14.28
CA THR A 112 -9.70 -14.90 -15.30
C THR A 112 -10.24 -15.94 -16.26
N PRO A 113 -11.56 -16.02 -16.50
CA PRO A 113 -12.08 -16.95 -17.49
C PRO A 113 -11.55 -16.54 -18.88
N PRO A 114 -11.04 -17.47 -19.69
CA PRO A 114 -10.63 -17.15 -21.04
C PRO A 114 -11.85 -16.71 -21.87
N VAL A 115 -11.89 -15.43 -22.24
CA VAL A 115 -12.70 -14.97 -23.36
C VAL A 115 -12.08 -15.54 -24.63
N HIS A 116 -12.75 -16.52 -25.23
CA HIS A 116 -13.00 -16.62 -26.68
C HIS A 116 -13.61 -17.99 -27.03
N GLY A 117 -14.76 -17.98 -27.70
CA GLY A 117 -15.29 -19.19 -28.33
C GLY A 117 -16.76 -19.14 -28.74
N VAL A 118 -17.21 -18.09 -29.45
CA VAL A 118 -18.45 -18.18 -30.23
C VAL A 118 -18.17 -19.06 -31.46
N ARG A 119 -18.68 -20.28 -31.43
CA ARG A 119 -18.94 -21.20 -32.56
C ARG A 119 -19.68 -22.38 -31.92
N VAL A 120 -20.90 -22.74 -32.32
CA VAL A 120 -21.48 -22.87 -33.67
C VAL A 120 -22.98 -22.57 -33.64
#